data_AF-A0ABC8SHN5-F1
#
_entry.id   AF-A0ABC8SHN5-F1
#
_cell.length_a   1.000
_cell.length_b   1.000
_cell.length_c   1.000
_cell.angle_alpha   90.00
_cell.angle_beta   90.00
_cell.angle_gamma   90.00
#
_symmetry.space_group_name_H-M   'P 1'
#
loop_
_entity.id
_entity.type
_entity.pdbx_description
1 polymer ?
#
loop_
_entity_poly.entity_id
_entity_poly.type
_entity_poly.pdbx_seq_one_letter_code
_entity_poly.pdbx_strand_id
1 'polypeptide(L)'
;MIYYLTSANDARQVATYLWNNFLGGTTSSRPLGDAILDGIDFDIEGDTNQHCDDLAKYLSAYSNKGKKVCLTAAPQCPFLDAWVGGDLKTGLFDKLRLCVTNAVAC
;
A
#
# COMPACT_ATOMS: atom_id res chain seq x y z
N MET A 1 17.02 6.06 -8.65
CA MET A 1 17.16 6.03 -7.17
C MET A 1 15.99 5.22 -6.66
N ILE A 2 16.25 4.03 -6.12
CA ILE A 2 15.21 3.15 -5.59
C ILE A 2 15.01 3.51 -4.13
N TYR A 3 13.77 3.68 -3.70
CA TYR A 3 13.41 3.96 -2.31
C TYR A 3 12.89 2.69 -1.66
N TYR A 4 13.32 2.43 -0.43
CA TYR A 4 12.91 1.28 0.36
C TYR A 4 12.41 1.74 1.72
N LEU A 5 11.40 1.04 2.24
CA LEU A 5 10.95 1.22 3.62
C LEU A 5 11.94 0.50 4.54
N THR A 6 12.49 1.24 5.51
CA THR A 6 13.60 0.76 6.35
C THR A 6 13.14 0.27 7.73
N SER A 7 11.89 0.53 8.11
CA SER A 7 11.29 0.07 9.37
C SER A 7 9.76 0.23 9.35
N ALA A 8 9.08 -0.38 10.32
CA ALA A 8 7.65 -0.14 10.55
C ALA A 8 7.34 1.34 10.85
N ASN A 9 8.27 2.06 11.50
CA ASN A 9 8.09 3.49 11.77
C ASN A 9 8.24 4.35 10.50
N ASP A 10 9.11 3.94 9.58
CA ASP A 10 9.25 4.54 8.26
C ASP A 10 7.95 4.33 7.45
N ALA A 11 7.45 3.10 7.41
CA ALA A 11 6.16 2.77 6.81
C ALA A 11 4.99 3.58 7.39
N ARG A 12 4.98 3.80 8.72
CA ARG A 12 3.97 4.64 9.38
C ARG A 12 4.05 6.11 8.96
N GLN A 13 5.25 6.65 8.80
CA GLN A 13 5.46 8.03 8.35
C GLN A 13 5.00 8.19 6.91
N VAL A 14 5.35 7.25 6.03
CA VAL A 14 4.86 7.22 4.64
C VAL A 14 3.34 7.11 4.60
N ALA A 15 2.73 6.22 5.38
CA ALA A 15 1.27 6.08 5.46
C ALA A 15 0.60 7.39 5.90
N THR A 16 1.17 8.07 6.89
CA THR A 16 0.67 9.36 7.39
C THR A 16 0.76 10.44 6.32
N TYR A 17 1.88 10.48 5.59
CA TYR A 17 2.08 11.41 4.49
C TYR A 17 1.08 11.19 3.37
N LEU A 18 0.91 9.94 2.92
CA LEU A 18 -0.05 9.58 1.88
C LEU A 18 -1.49 9.92 2.30
N TRP A 19 -1.86 9.60 3.54
CA TRP A 19 -3.18 9.91 4.07
C TRP A 19 -3.49 11.42 4.03
N ASN A 20 -2.56 12.25 4.50
CA ASN A 20 -2.78 13.68 4.64
C ASN A 20 -2.72 14.45 3.31
N ASN A 21 -1.90 13.97 2.36
CA ASN A 21 -1.64 14.71 1.12
C ASN A 21 -2.46 14.22 -0.08
N PHE A 22 -2.91 12.96 -0.09
CA PHE A 22 -3.57 12.35 -1.26
C PHE A 22 -4.91 11.69 -0.93
N LEU A 23 -5.11 11.22 0.30
CA LEU A 23 -6.35 10.57 0.72
C LEU A 23 -7.17 11.52 1.61
N GLY A 24 -7.90 10.98 2.59
CA GLY A 24 -8.91 11.69 3.39
C GLY A 24 -8.38 12.56 4.51
N GLY A 25 -7.07 12.66 4.71
CA GLY A 25 -6.47 13.66 5.61
C GLY A 25 -6.29 15.01 4.92
N THR A 26 -5.72 15.98 5.62
CA THR A 26 -5.56 17.36 5.12
C THR A 26 -4.20 17.95 5.49
N THR A 27 -3.61 18.69 4.55
CA THR A 27 -2.44 19.55 4.74
C THR A 27 -2.72 20.94 4.18
N SER A 28 -1.85 21.92 4.48
CA SER A 28 -1.97 23.29 3.96
C SER A 28 -1.76 23.41 2.45
N SER A 29 -1.05 22.45 1.85
CA SER A 29 -0.83 22.36 0.41
C SER A 29 -0.75 20.90 0.02
N ARG A 30 -1.64 20.49 -0.90
CA ARG A 30 -1.72 19.12 -1.41
C ARG A 30 -1.14 19.06 -2.82
N PRO A 31 -0.31 18.06 -3.14
CA PRO A 31 0.34 17.96 -4.45
C PRO A 31 -0.63 17.90 -5.63
N LEU A 32 -1.82 17.32 -5.43
CA LEU A 32 -2.88 17.21 -6.45
C LEU A 32 -4.02 18.20 -6.21
N GLY A 33 -3.79 19.27 -5.44
CA GLY A 33 -4.82 20.21 -5.02
C GLY A 33 -5.93 19.52 -4.20
N ASP A 34 -7.19 19.85 -4.51
CA ASP A 34 -8.35 19.37 -3.76
C ASP A 34 -8.75 17.92 -4.10
N ALA A 35 -8.01 17.24 -4.99
CA ALA A 35 -8.28 15.86 -5.32
C ALA A 35 -8.10 14.92 -4.12
N ILE A 36 -9.06 14.03 -3.91
CA ILE A 36 -9.04 12.99 -2.87
C ILE A 36 -9.10 11.64 -3.57
N LEU A 37 -7.97 10.93 -3.57
CA LEU A 37 -7.87 9.61 -4.20
C LEU A 37 -8.73 8.58 -3.45
N ASP A 38 -9.11 7.53 -4.17
CA ASP A 38 -9.84 6.39 -3.59
C ASP A 38 -8.90 5.38 -2.93
N GLY A 39 -7.61 5.40 -3.28
CA GLY A 39 -6.71 4.34 -2.89
C GLY A 39 -5.26 4.55 -3.28
N ILE A 40 -4.45 3.55 -2.95
CA ILE A 40 -3.02 3.48 -3.25
C ILE A 40 -2.74 2.12 -3.90
N ASP A 41 -2.03 2.15 -5.03
CA ASP A 41 -1.53 0.96 -5.71
C ASP A 41 -0.05 0.72 -5.37
N PHE A 42 0.29 -0.52 -5.04
CA PHE A 42 1.63 -0.93 -4.64
C PHE A 42 2.30 -1.62 -5.83
N ASP A 43 2.97 -0.81 -6.64
CA ASP A 43 3.82 -1.25 -7.76
C ASP A 43 5.27 -1.40 -7.25
N ILE A 44 5.54 -2.51 -6.57
CA ILE A 44 6.82 -2.79 -5.92
C ILE A 44 7.68 -3.64 -6.85
N GLU A 45 8.63 -3.01 -7.54
CA GLU A 45 9.55 -3.67 -8.49
C GLU A 45 10.99 -3.78 -7.96
N GLY A 46 11.22 -3.37 -6.71
CA GLY A 46 12.55 -3.39 -6.08
C GLY A 46 12.93 -4.73 -5.46
N ASP A 47 14.21 -4.91 -5.14
CA ASP A 47 14.77 -6.16 -4.60
C ASP A 47 14.29 -6.53 -3.17
N THR A 48 13.41 -5.72 -2.56
CA THR A 48 12.86 -5.98 -1.22
C THR A 48 11.44 -5.44 -1.08
N ASN A 49 10.60 -6.21 -0.39
CA ASN A 49 9.22 -5.90 -0.04
C ASN A 49 9.04 -5.62 1.48
N GLN A 50 10.14 -5.50 2.23
CA GLN A 50 10.09 -5.31 3.68
C GLN A 50 9.23 -4.10 4.06
N HIS A 51 8.42 -4.28 5.12
CA HIS A 51 7.53 -3.26 5.69
C HIS A 51 6.41 -2.73 4.78
N CYS A 52 6.24 -3.28 3.57
CA CYS A 52 5.09 -2.96 2.72
C CYS A 52 3.77 -3.44 3.35
N ASP A 53 3.82 -4.55 4.10
CA ASP A 53 2.70 -5.05 4.88
C ASP A 53 2.33 -4.09 6.03
N ASP A 54 3.32 -3.52 6.71
CA ASP A 54 3.10 -2.49 7.73
C ASP A 54 2.48 -1.22 7.11
N LEU A 55 2.97 -0.78 5.95
CA LEU A 55 2.38 0.34 5.21
C LEU A 55 0.91 0.07 4.86
N ALA A 56 0.60 -1.11 4.31
CA ALA A 56 -0.76 -1.52 3.99
C ALA A 56 -1.67 -1.57 5.23
N LYS A 57 -1.18 -2.09 6.37
CA LYS A 57 -1.91 -2.09 7.64
C LYS A 57 -2.24 -0.68 8.11
N TYR A 58 -1.26 0.25 8.07
CA TYR A 58 -1.48 1.62 8.51
C TYR A 58 -2.46 2.37 7.60
N LEU A 59 -2.36 2.21 6.27
CA LEU A 59 -3.29 2.81 5.32
C LEU A 59 -4.71 2.27 5.50
N SER A 60 -4.86 0.95 5.64
CA SER A 60 -6.15 0.30 5.88
C SER A 60 -6.82 0.82 7.15
N ALA A 61 -6.05 1.06 8.22
CA ALA A 61 -6.56 1.59 9.48
C ALA A 61 -7.21 2.98 9.37
N TYR A 62 -6.80 3.80 8.38
CA TYR A 62 -7.45 5.10 8.12
C TYR A 62 -8.85 4.98 7.52
N SER A 63 -9.22 3.82 6.95
CA SER A 63 -10.60 3.57 6.50
C SER A 63 -11.61 3.68 7.65
N ASN A 64 -11.17 3.50 8.90
CA ASN A 64 -12.02 3.69 10.08
C ASN A 64 -12.28 5.17 10.43
N LYS A 65 -11.60 6.10 9.77
CA LYS A 65 -11.69 7.55 10.04
C LYS A 65 -12.50 8.33 8.99
N GLY A 66 -13.11 7.65 8.02
CA GLY A 66 -13.90 8.30 6.98
C GLY A 66 -14.06 7.44 5.73
N LYS A 67 -13.60 7.95 4.59
CA LYS A 67 -13.66 7.24 3.30
C LYS A 67 -12.83 5.96 3.37
N LYS A 68 -13.43 4.85 2.92
CA LYS A 68 -12.73 3.57 2.78
C LYS A 68 -11.60 3.72 1.78
N VAL A 69 -10.39 3.31 2.16
CA VAL A 69 -9.21 3.33 1.31
C VAL A 69 -9.12 2.01 0.55
N CYS A 70 -9.07 2.08 -0.78
CA CYS A 70 -8.75 0.94 -1.62
C CYS A 70 -7.23 0.75 -1.67
N LEU A 71 -6.74 -0.47 -1.44
CA LEU A 71 -5.33 -0.81 -1.62
C LEU A 71 -5.27 -1.86 -2.71
N THR A 72 -4.31 -1.75 -3.64
CA THR A 72 -4.06 -2.73 -4.70
C THR A 72 -2.56 -3.02 -4.79
N ALA A 73 -2.18 -4.09 -5.47
CA ALA A 73 -0.78 -4.45 -5.68
C ALA A 73 -0.60 -5.02 -7.10
N ALA A 74 0.56 -4.78 -7.70
CA ALA A 74 0.90 -5.20 -9.06
C ALA A 74 2.05 -6.24 -9.04
N PRO A 75 1.78 -7.54 -8.82
CA PRO A 75 2.82 -8.57 -8.85
C PRO A 75 3.34 -8.82 -10.27
N GLN A 76 4.66 -8.96 -10.46
CA GLN A 76 5.26 -9.25 -11.77
C GLN A 76 4.93 -10.67 -12.30
N CYS A 77 5.08 -10.87 -13.62
CA CYS A 77 4.86 -12.14 -14.32
C CYS A 77 6.15 -12.79 -14.84
N PRO A 78 6.21 -14.14 -14.98
CA PRO A 78 5.16 -15.14 -14.74
C PRO A 78 4.90 -15.35 -13.25
N PHE A 79 3.78 -15.97 -12.90
CA PHE A 79 3.37 -16.34 -11.53
C PHE A 79 4.29 -17.45 -10.95
N LEU A 80 5.58 -17.13 -10.86
CA LEU A 80 6.69 -17.80 -10.23
C LEU A 80 7.47 -16.69 -9.53
N ASP A 81 6.76 -15.97 -8.67
CA ASP A 81 7.43 -15.11 -7.72
C ASP A 81 8.14 -16.04 -6.72
N ALA A 82 9.43 -16.28 -6.97
CA ALA A 82 10.33 -17.08 -6.15
C ALA A 82 10.44 -16.56 -4.71
N TRP A 83 9.77 -15.45 -4.38
CA TRP A 83 9.76 -14.81 -3.08
C TRP A 83 8.50 -15.11 -2.25
N VAL A 84 7.49 -15.78 -2.83
CA VAL A 84 6.24 -16.15 -2.13
C VAL A 84 6.30 -17.57 -1.51
N GLY A 85 7.50 -18.02 -1.12
CA GLY A 85 7.68 -19.32 -0.46
C GLY A 85 7.45 -19.31 1.05
N GLY A 86 7.54 -18.13 1.70
CA GLY A 86 7.47 -17.99 3.16
C GLY A 86 6.17 -17.34 3.68
N ASP A 87 5.68 -16.32 2.97
CA ASP A 87 4.69 -15.39 3.54
C ASP A 87 3.23 -15.73 3.23
N LEU A 88 2.98 -16.63 2.26
CA LEU A 88 1.64 -17.17 1.96
C LEU A 88 1.03 -17.96 3.13
N LYS A 89 1.81 -18.39 4.13
CA LYS A 89 1.29 -19.07 5.32
C LYS A 89 0.70 -18.13 6.37
N THR A 90 0.88 -16.82 6.24
CA THR A 90 0.40 -15.88 7.26
C THR A 90 -1.07 -15.52 7.11
N GLY A 91 -1.69 -15.81 5.95
CA GLY A 91 -3.09 -15.48 5.67
C GLY A 91 -3.41 -13.98 5.80
N LEU A 92 -2.39 -13.12 5.85
CA LEU A 92 -2.57 -11.68 6.02
C LEU A 92 -3.05 -11.02 4.73
N PHE A 93 -2.64 -11.54 3.58
CA PHE A 93 -3.18 -11.13 2.28
C PHE A 93 -4.61 -11.63 2.04
N ASP A 94 -5.07 -12.68 2.75
CA ASP A 94 -6.49 -13.10 2.76
C ASP A 94 -7.36 -12.27 3.71
N LYS A 95 -6.76 -11.66 4.75
CA LYS A 95 -7.49 -10.89 5.79
C LYS A 95 -7.64 -9.42 5.46
N LEU A 96 -6.87 -8.89 4.52
CA LEU A 96 -7.20 -7.65 3.85
C LEU A 96 -8.35 -7.95 2.90
N ARG A 97 -9.55 -7.50 3.26
CA ARG A 97 -10.66 -7.34 2.31
C ARG A 97 -10.29 -6.21 1.35
N LEU A 98 -9.27 -6.48 0.55
CA LEU A 98 -8.77 -5.73 -0.58
C LEU A 98 -9.94 -5.66 -1.55
N CYS A 99 -10.32 -4.47 -2.02
CA CYS A 99 -10.99 -4.42 -3.32
C CYS A 99 -9.91 -4.85 -4.32
N VAL A 100 -9.74 -6.15 -4.50
CA VAL A 100 -8.97 -6.73 -5.59
C VAL A 100 -9.74 -6.38 -6.87
N THR A 101 -9.58 -5.17 -7.37
CA THR A 101 -9.57 -5.03 -8.83
C THR A 101 -8.22 -5.63 -9.19
N ASN A 102 -8.21 -6.82 -9.77
CA ASN A 102 -7.02 -7.40 -10.35
C ASN A 102 -6.31 -6.30 -11.16
N ALA A 103 -5.24 -5.72 -10.61
CA ALA A 103 -4.28 -4.98 -11.38
C ALA A 103 -3.40 -6.07 -12.00
N VAL A 104 -3.96 -6.58 -13.09
CA VAL A 104 -3.39 -7.54 -14.02
C VAL A 104 -2.04 -6.97 -14.48
N ALA A 105 -0.96 -7.30 -13.77
CA ALA A 105 0.37 -7.36 -14.37
C ALA A 105 0.60 -8.71 -15.11
N CYS A 106 -0.39 -9.62 -15.02
CA CYS A 106 -1.02 -10.42 -16.09
C CYS A 106 -2.46 -10.79 -15.68
#